data_AF-A0A250JM66-F1
#
_entry.id   AF-A0A250JM66-F1
#
_cell.length_a   1.000
_cell.length_b   1.000
_cell.length_c   1.000
_cell.angle_alpha   90.00
_cell.angle_beta   90.00
_cell.angle_gamma   90.00
#
_symmetry.space_group_name_H-M   'P 1'
#
loop_
_entity.id
_entity.type
_entity.pdbx_description
1 polymer ?
#
loop_
_entity_poly.entity_id
_entity_poly.type
_entity_poly.pdbx_seq_one_letter_code
_entity_poly.pdbx_strand_id
1 'polypeptide(L)'
;MGASHSHGTLADGRPGRARPPRYGYLRPAMSLRKDYIERLIEEFAAALARILKARREKKLAEAQSLIQETASGTLGMEYAALLMADPASTARLLGAPTRVKVLARLVAEDGELIAEQGDAATATSRYQYALALYDEAQALGLTPDADDTAAIARLRGLLAAPDSR
;
A
#
# COMPACT_ATOMS: atom_id res chain seq x y z
N MET A 1 91.30 -36.69 1.40
CA MET A 1 90.82 -35.29 1.50
C MET A 1 89.56 -35.23 0.65
N GLY A 2 88.37 -35.48 1.22
CA GLY A 2 87.49 -34.48 1.84
C GLY A 2 86.62 -33.85 0.74
N ALA A 3 85.30 -33.74 0.75
CA ALA A 3 84.21 -34.04 1.67
C ALA A 3 82.98 -34.26 0.74
N SER A 4 82.11 -35.26 0.95
CA SER A 4 80.91 -35.21 1.81
C SER A 4 79.78 -34.28 1.32
N HIS A 5 78.56 -34.86 1.30
CA HIS A 5 77.21 -34.24 1.29
C HIS A 5 76.61 -33.81 -0.07
N SER A 6 75.32 -33.98 -0.39
CA SER A 6 74.22 -34.91 -0.05
C SER A 6 72.98 -34.45 -0.86
N HIS A 7 72.03 -35.37 -1.06
CA HIS A 7 70.67 -35.16 -1.63
C HIS A 7 69.91 -33.91 -1.17
N GLY A 8 68.97 -33.44 -2.00
CA GLY A 8 67.88 -32.56 -1.54
C GLY A 8 67.00 -31.95 -2.64
N THR A 9 66.04 -32.74 -3.14
CA THR A 9 64.83 -32.27 -3.83
C THR A 9 63.93 -31.50 -2.85
N LEU A 10 63.24 -30.43 -3.29
CA LEU A 10 61.79 -30.16 -3.10
C LEU A 10 61.40 -28.67 -3.04
N ALA A 11 60.42 -28.37 -3.90
CA ALA A 11 59.22 -27.58 -3.65
C ALA A 11 59.32 -26.09 -3.28
N ASP A 12 59.02 -25.27 -4.30
CA ASP A 12 58.43 -23.94 -4.21
C ASP A 12 57.17 -23.97 -3.32
N GLY A 13 57.24 -23.35 -2.15
CA GLY A 13 56.18 -23.27 -1.16
C GLY A 13 55.87 -21.82 -0.82
N ARG A 14 55.22 -21.09 -1.74
CA ARG A 14 54.67 -19.77 -1.42
C ARG A 14 53.49 -19.92 -0.44
N PRO A 15 53.50 -19.28 0.74
CA PRO A 15 52.38 -19.33 1.65
C PRO A 15 51.18 -18.58 1.03
N GLY A 16 50.11 -19.34 0.79
CA GLY A 16 48.82 -18.83 0.35
C GLY A 16 48.30 -17.77 1.31
N ARG A 17 48.16 -16.54 0.82
CA ARG A 17 47.48 -15.46 1.54
C ARG A 17 46.04 -15.89 1.79
N ALA A 18 45.73 -16.22 3.04
CA ALA A 18 44.35 -16.39 3.50
C ALA A 18 43.59 -15.09 3.23
N ARG A 19 42.61 -15.15 2.32
CA ARG A 19 41.62 -14.09 2.16
C ARG A 19 40.75 -14.06 3.42
N PRO A 20 40.52 -12.90 4.06
CA PRO A 20 39.59 -12.82 5.17
C PRO A 20 38.17 -13.15 4.66
N PRO A 21 37.31 -13.76 5.51
CA PRO A 21 35.92 -13.97 5.16
C PRO A 21 35.28 -12.60 4.90
N ARG A 22 34.69 -12.46 3.72
CA ARG A 22 33.79 -11.35 3.42
C ARG A 22 32.55 -11.55 4.29
N TYR A 23 32.55 -10.97 5.48
CA TYR A 23 31.31 -10.71 6.20
C TYR A 23 30.52 -9.71 5.36
N GLY A 24 29.66 -10.25 4.49
CA GLY A 24 28.64 -9.49 3.80
C GLY A 24 27.79 -8.83 4.87
N TYR A 25 27.75 -7.50 4.85
CA TYR A 25 26.76 -6.75 5.60
C TYR A 25 25.37 -7.22 5.15
N LEU A 26 24.77 -8.14 5.89
CA LEU A 26 23.32 -8.24 5.97
C LEU A 26 22.85 -6.94 6.61
N ARG A 27 22.69 -5.92 5.77
CA ARG A 27 21.83 -4.78 6.06
C ARG A 27 20.47 -5.38 6.49
N PRO A 28 19.94 -5.06 7.67
CA PRO A 28 18.69 -5.65 8.11
C PRO A 28 17.57 -5.19 7.16
N ALA A 29 17.12 -6.09 6.28
CA ALA A 29 16.01 -5.84 5.35
C ALA A 29 14.68 -5.47 6.05
N MET A 30 14.63 -5.61 7.38
CA MET A 30 13.51 -5.26 8.25
C MET A 30 13.27 -3.74 8.40
N SER A 31 14.28 -2.86 8.25
CA SER A 31 14.06 -1.41 8.38
C SER A 31 13.44 -0.81 7.12
N LEU A 32 13.94 -1.19 5.94
CA LEU A 32 13.51 -0.61 4.66
C LEU A 32 12.02 -0.84 4.37
N ARG A 33 11.48 -2.02 4.73
CA ARG A 33 10.06 -2.31 4.55
C ARG A 33 9.19 -1.44 5.46
N LYS A 34 9.60 -1.23 6.71
CA LYS A 34 8.86 -0.41 7.66
C LYS A 34 8.82 1.04 7.20
N ASP A 35 9.98 1.58 6.81
CA ASP A 35 10.12 2.96 6.32
C ASP A 35 9.30 3.21 5.04
N TYR A 36 9.23 2.22 4.15
CA TYR A 36 8.42 2.29 2.93
C TYR A 36 6.92 2.32 3.23
N ILE A 37 6.43 1.50 4.17
CA ILE A 37 5.02 1.48 4.55
C ILE A 37 4.64 2.77 5.28
N GLU A 38 5.50 3.26 6.18
CA GLU A 38 5.29 4.52 6.90
C GLU A 38 5.20 5.70 5.93
N ARG A 39 6.14 5.80 4.99
CA ARG A 39 6.10 6.81 3.93
C ARG A 39 4.85 6.69 3.04
N LEU A 40 4.43 5.48 2.69
CA LEU A 40 3.19 5.27 1.93
C LEU A 40 1.96 5.77 2.70
N ILE A 41 1.91 5.54 4.01
CA ILE A 41 0.81 6.01 4.87
C ILE A 41 0.81 7.54 4.93
N GLU A 42 1.97 8.18 5.09
CA GLU A 42 2.10 9.63 5.11
C GLU A 42 1.69 10.27 3.78
N GLU A 43 2.18 9.73 2.66
CA GLU A 43 1.83 10.19 1.31
C GLU A 43 0.32 10.06 1.07
N PHE A 44 -0.26 8.93 1.49
CA PHE A 44 -1.69 8.70 1.40
C PHE A 44 -2.49 9.67 2.28
N ALA A 45 -2.09 9.88 3.54
CA ALA A 45 -2.78 10.79 4.44
C ALA A 45 -2.76 12.23 3.91
N ALA A 46 -1.62 12.67 3.37
CA ALA A 46 -1.49 13.98 2.73
C ALA A 46 -2.37 14.10 1.48
N ALA A 47 -2.44 13.06 0.64
CA ALA A 47 -3.30 13.04 -0.53
C ALA A 47 -4.79 13.06 -0.15
N LEU A 48 -5.18 12.26 0.85
CA LEU A 48 -6.55 12.23 1.37
C LEU A 48 -6.97 13.60 1.93
N ALA A 49 -6.09 14.29 2.65
CA ALA A 49 -6.36 15.65 3.14
C ALA A 49 -6.62 16.63 1.98
N ARG A 50 -5.90 16.51 0.86
CA ARG A 50 -6.14 17.34 -0.34
C ARG A 50 -7.48 17.01 -0.99
N ILE A 51 -7.84 15.73 -1.13
CA ILE A 51 -9.14 15.28 -1.66
C ILE A 51 -10.28 15.87 -0.82
N LEU A 52 -10.20 15.72 0.51
CA LEU A 52 -11.21 16.24 1.44
C LEU A 52 -11.32 17.76 1.36
N LYS A 53 -10.19 18.47 1.23
CA LYS A 53 -10.18 19.92 1.05
C LYS A 53 -10.85 20.33 -0.27
N ALA A 54 -10.48 19.71 -1.39
CA ALA A 54 -11.07 19.99 -2.69
C ALA A 54 -12.59 19.75 -2.70
N ARG A 55 -13.06 18.67 -2.06
CA ARG A 55 -14.49 18.41 -1.90
C ARG A 55 -15.20 19.48 -1.08
N ARG A 56 -14.64 19.88 0.07
CA ARG A 56 -15.20 20.97 0.90
C ARG A 56 -15.30 22.29 0.13
N GLU A 57 -14.36 22.55 -0.77
CA GLU A 57 -14.35 23.72 -1.66
C GLU A 57 -15.26 23.54 -2.91
N LYS A 58 -16.02 22.43 -3.00
CA LYS A 58 -16.88 22.08 -4.15
C LYS A 58 -16.15 21.95 -5.48
N LYS A 59 -14.84 21.70 -5.44
CA LYS A 59 -14.00 21.46 -6.62
C LYS A 59 -14.04 19.97 -6.97
N LEU A 60 -15.21 19.50 -7.40
CA LEU A 60 -15.46 18.06 -7.58
C LEU A 60 -14.55 17.41 -8.63
N ALA A 61 -14.26 18.12 -9.73
CA ALA A 61 -13.33 17.64 -10.75
C ALA A 61 -11.89 17.52 -10.23
N GLU A 62 -11.43 18.48 -9.41
CA GLU A 62 -10.10 18.42 -8.78
C GLU A 62 -10.02 17.25 -7.79
N ALA A 63 -11.06 17.07 -6.97
CA ALA A 63 -11.14 15.94 -6.04
C ALA A 63 -11.11 14.59 -6.77
N GLN A 64 -11.81 14.48 -7.91
CA GLN A 64 -11.78 13.28 -8.75
C GLN A 64 -10.39 12.99 -9.31
N SER A 65 -9.70 14.01 -9.85
CA SER A 65 -8.33 13.87 -10.35
C SER A 65 -7.38 13.43 -9.24
N LEU A 66 -7.48 14.02 -8.06
CA LEU A 66 -6.66 13.65 -6.91
C LEU A 66 -6.89 12.19 -6.49
N ILE A 67 -8.12 11.66 -6.56
CA ILE A 67 -8.40 10.23 -6.29
C ILE A 67 -7.67 9.35 -7.30
N GLN A 68 -7.75 9.67 -8.59
CA GLN A 68 -7.09 8.91 -9.66
C GLN A 68 -5.57 8.93 -9.49
N GLU A 69 -4.99 10.12 -9.28
CA GLU A 69 -3.55 10.29 -9.05
C GLU A 69 -3.06 9.56 -7.80
N THR A 70 -3.86 9.55 -6.73
CA THR A 70 -3.51 8.84 -5.49
C THR A 70 -3.52 7.33 -5.70
N ALA A 71 -4.49 6.79 -6.43
CA ALA A 71 -4.51 5.36 -6.76
C ALA A 71 -3.26 4.98 -7.58
N SER A 72 -2.97 5.73 -8.65
CA SER A 72 -1.81 5.43 -9.50
C SER A 72 -0.48 5.63 -8.76
N GLY A 73 -0.37 6.65 -7.91
CA GLY A 73 0.86 6.95 -7.14
C GLY A 73 1.10 6.01 -5.97
N THR A 74 0.07 5.72 -5.16
CA THR A 74 0.21 4.94 -3.92
C THR A 74 -0.02 3.45 -4.14
N LEU A 75 -0.99 3.09 -4.98
CA LEU A 75 -1.32 1.70 -5.30
C LEU A 75 -0.59 1.21 -6.56
N GLY A 76 0.01 2.09 -7.35
CA GLY A 76 0.71 1.70 -8.59
C GLY A 76 -0.24 1.18 -9.67
N MET A 77 -1.54 1.49 -9.56
CA MET A 77 -2.59 1.00 -10.44
C MET A 77 -3.64 2.09 -10.64
N GLU A 78 -4.13 2.17 -11.88
CA GLU A 78 -5.19 3.09 -12.22
C GLU A 78 -6.47 2.80 -11.43
N TYR A 79 -7.07 3.85 -10.88
CA TYR A 79 -8.30 3.75 -10.06
C TYR A 79 -9.40 2.98 -10.80
N ALA A 80 -9.67 3.35 -12.06
CA ALA A 80 -10.70 2.69 -12.86
C ALA A 80 -10.47 1.17 -13.00
N ALA A 81 -9.21 0.73 -13.18
CA ALA A 81 -8.89 -0.68 -13.31
C ALA A 81 -9.13 -1.46 -12.01
N LEU A 82 -8.82 -0.86 -10.86
CA LEU A 82 -9.07 -1.44 -9.54
C LEU A 82 -10.56 -1.62 -9.21
N LEU A 83 -11.44 -0.91 -9.92
CA LEU A 83 -12.89 -0.97 -9.73
C LEU A 83 -13.61 -1.86 -10.76
N MET A 84 -12.90 -2.40 -11.74
CA MET A 84 -13.46 -3.36 -12.69
C MET A 84 -13.62 -4.76 -12.09
N ALA A 85 -12.83 -5.09 -11.06
CA ALA A 85 -12.91 -6.37 -10.37
C ALA A 85 -13.77 -6.26 -9.11
N ASP A 86 -14.24 -7.40 -8.59
CA ASP A 86 -14.92 -7.43 -7.30
C ASP A 86 -13.94 -7.14 -6.14
N PRO A 87 -14.45 -6.69 -4.96
CA PRO A 87 -13.60 -6.32 -3.82
C PRO A 87 -12.61 -7.41 -3.39
N ALA A 88 -13.01 -8.69 -3.39
CA ALA A 88 -12.16 -9.79 -2.97
C ALA A 88 -11.03 -10.05 -3.99
N SER A 89 -11.33 -10.00 -5.29
CA SER A 89 -10.30 -10.06 -6.34
C SER A 89 -9.33 -8.88 -6.27
N THR A 90 -9.83 -7.67 -6.05
CA THR A 90 -9.00 -6.47 -5.89
C THR A 90 -8.13 -6.55 -4.63
N ALA A 91 -8.66 -7.06 -3.51
CA ALA A 91 -7.89 -7.26 -2.29
C ALA A 91 -6.75 -8.26 -2.49
N ARG A 92 -7.01 -9.38 -3.18
CA ARG A 92 -5.99 -10.37 -3.57
C ARG A 92 -4.92 -9.76 -4.47
N LEU A 93 -5.31 -8.91 -5.43
CA LEU A 93 -4.39 -8.23 -6.33
C LEU A 93 -3.46 -7.26 -5.58
N LEU A 94 -4.01 -6.50 -4.63
CA LEU A 94 -3.24 -5.54 -3.84
C LEU A 94 -2.33 -6.20 -2.80
N GLY A 95 -2.71 -7.40 -2.31
CA GLY A 95 -1.85 -8.31 -1.54
C GLY A 95 -1.43 -7.85 -0.15
N ALA A 96 -1.75 -6.62 0.26
CA ALA A 96 -1.43 -6.09 1.58
C ALA A 96 -2.63 -5.38 2.21
N PRO A 97 -2.99 -5.68 3.48
CA PRO A 97 -4.16 -5.11 4.15
C PRO A 97 -4.19 -3.58 4.13
N THR A 98 -3.04 -2.93 4.30
CA THR A 98 -2.91 -1.46 4.27
C THR A 98 -3.23 -0.87 2.89
N ARG A 99 -2.85 -1.55 1.80
CA ARG A 99 -3.17 -1.13 0.43
C ARG A 99 -4.66 -1.28 0.14
N VAL A 100 -5.28 -2.35 0.63
CA VAL A 100 -6.73 -2.56 0.51
C VAL A 100 -7.50 -1.47 1.26
N LYS A 101 -7.07 -1.13 2.49
CA LYS A 101 -7.61 0.02 3.26
C LYS A 101 -7.49 1.35 2.51
N VAL A 102 -6.33 1.62 1.89
CA VAL A 102 -6.12 2.84 1.10
C VAL A 102 -7.14 2.91 -0.04
N LEU A 103 -7.36 1.82 -0.77
CA LEU A 103 -8.38 1.79 -1.81
C LEU A 103 -9.79 1.98 -1.22
N ALA A 104 -10.12 1.32 -0.12
CA ALA A 104 -11.43 1.45 0.54
C ALA A 104 -11.76 2.91 0.86
N ARG A 105 -10.76 3.66 1.35
CA ARG A 105 -10.87 5.10 1.60
C ARG A 105 -11.10 5.89 0.33
N LEU A 106 -10.31 5.67 -0.72
CA LEU A 106 -10.49 6.38 -1.98
C LEU A 106 -11.89 6.15 -2.56
N VAL A 107 -12.37 4.91 -2.53
CA VAL A 107 -13.72 4.56 -3.01
C VAL A 107 -14.81 5.21 -2.15
N ALA A 108 -14.62 5.31 -0.85
CA ALA A 108 -15.55 6.01 0.04
C ALA A 108 -15.66 7.50 -0.32
N GLU A 109 -14.53 8.18 -0.52
CA GLU A 109 -14.53 9.60 -0.89
C GLU A 109 -15.09 9.83 -2.31
N ASP A 110 -14.85 8.92 -3.25
CA ASP A 110 -15.43 8.92 -4.58
C ASP A 110 -16.97 8.79 -4.53
N GLY A 111 -17.49 7.91 -3.69
CA GLY A 111 -18.93 7.80 -3.44
C GLY A 111 -19.55 9.11 -2.95
N GLU A 112 -18.88 9.82 -2.05
CA GLU A 112 -19.33 11.13 -1.56
C GLU A 112 -19.33 12.18 -2.68
N LEU A 113 -18.30 12.21 -3.53
CA LEU A 113 -18.27 13.12 -4.68
C LEU A 113 -19.44 12.85 -5.62
N ILE A 114 -19.74 11.59 -5.89
CA ILE A 114 -20.83 11.16 -6.77
C ILE A 114 -22.19 11.51 -6.15
N ALA A 115 -22.35 11.33 -4.84
CA ALA A 115 -23.56 11.73 -4.12
C ALA A 115 -23.77 13.25 -4.18
N GLU A 116 -22.71 14.04 -4.01
CA GLU A 116 -22.75 15.50 -4.14
C GLU A 116 -23.08 15.98 -5.56
N GLN A 117 -22.81 15.16 -6.59
CA GLN A 117 -23.23 15.40 -7.97
C GLN A 117 -24.69 15.01 -8.25
N GLY A 118 -25.36 14.37 -7.28
CA GLY A 118 -26.77 13.98 -7.36
C GLY A 118 -27.01 12.55 -7.85
N ASP A 119 -25.96 11.74 -8.05
CA ASP A 119 -26.09 10.33 -8.45
C ASP A 119 -26.03 9.40 -7.23
N ALA A 120 -27.14 9.35 -6.49
CA ALA A 120 -27.24 8.54 -5.26
C ALA A 120 -27.09 7.03 -5.51
N ALA A 121 -27.49 6.54 -6.68
CA ALA A 121 -27.42 5.12 -7.03
C ALA A 121 -25.97 4.67 -7.22
N THR A 122 -25.19 5.43 -7.98
CA THR A 122 -23.76 5.15 -8.15
C THR A 122 -23.01 5.36 -6.84
N ALA A 123 -23.34 6.39 -6.06
CA ALA A 123 -22.75 6.61 -4.74
C ALA A 123 -22.97 5.43 -3.78
N THR A 124 -24.20 4.91 -3.73
CA THR A 124 -24.55 3.72 -2.94
C THR A 124 -23.69 2.52 -3.32
N SER A 125 -23.50 2.30 -4.63
CA SER A 125 -22.63 1.22 -5.13
C SER A 125 -21.18 1.40 -4.68
N ARG A 126 -20.67 2.64 -4.66
CA ARG A 126 -19.33 2.94 -4.14
C ARG A 126 -19.21 2.72 -2.64
N TYR A 127 -20.22 3.12 -1.86
CA TYR A 127 -20.20 2.88 -0.41
C TYR A 127 -20.20 1.38 -0.06
N GLN A 128 -20.98 0.58 -0.80
CA GLN A 128 -20.99 -0.87 -0.65
C GLN A 128 -19.62 -1.48 -1.01
N TYR A 129 -19.03 -1.06 -2.13
CA TYR A 129 -17.70 -1.53 -2.54
C TYR A 129 -16.62 -1.15 -1.51
N ALA A 130 -16.66 0.07 -0.97
CA ALA A 130 -15.74 0.52 0.06
C ALA A 130 -15.86 -0.29 1.35
N LEU A 131 -17.09 -0.57 1.82
CA LEU A 131 -17.31 -1.44 2.99
C LEU A 131 -16.79 -2.86 2.77
N ALA A 132 -17.04 -3.45 1.60
CA ALA A 132 -16.53 -4.76 1.27
C ALA A 132 -14.99 -4.78 1.29
N LEU A 133 -14.32 -3.75 0.77
CA LEU A 133 -12.85 -3.65 0.86
C LEU A 133 -12.35 -3.52 2.30
N TYR A 134 -13.07 -2.83 3.19
CA TYR A 134 -12.73 -2.81 4.61
C TYR A 134 -12.85 -4.19 5.26
N ASP A 135 -13.87 -4.96 4.90
CA ASP A 135 -14.04 -6.33 5.38
C ASP A 135 -12.89 -7.23 4.87
N GLU A 136 -12.52 -7.12 3.59
CA GLU A 136 -11.37 -7.83 3.02
C GLU A 136 -10.04 -7.43 3.68
N ALA A 137 -9.83 -6.14 3.96
CA ALA A 137 -8.63 -5.68 4.64
C ALA A 137 -8.53 -6.27 6.06
N GLN A 138 -9.65 -6.35 6.78
CA GLN A 138 -9.73 -6.99 8.09
C GLN A 138 -9.48 -8.50 8.01
N ALA A 139 -10.04 -9.19 7.01
CA ALA A 139 -9.78 -10.60 6.76
C ALA A 139 -8.29 -10.90 6.48
N LEU A 140 -7.58 -9.93 5.88
CA LEU A 140 -6.12 -9.97 5.69
C LEU A 140 -5.30 -9.59 6.94
N GLY A 141 -5.95 -9.34 8.07
CA GLY A 141 -5.32 -9.04 9.36
C GLY A 141 -5.13 -7.55 9.67
N LEU A 142 -5.80 -6.65 8.95
CA LEU A 142 -5.88 -5.25 9.37
C LEU A 142 -6.73 -5.13 10.65
N THR A 143 -6.19 -4.46 11.66
CA THR A 143 -7.01 -3.95 12.77
C THR A 143 -7.43 -2.52 12.42
N PRO A 144 -8.74 -2.22 12.30
CA PRO A 144 -9.21 -0.86 12.03
C PRO A 144 -8.79 0.09 13.16
N ASP A 145 -8.25 1.24 12.79
CA ASP A 145 -8.00 2.33 13.73
C ASP A 145 -9.28 3.15 13.98
N ALA A 146 -9.17 4.21 14.79
CA ALA A 146 -10.30 5.06 15.12
C ALA A 146 -10.89 5.75 13.88
N ASP A 147 -10.04 6.18 12.95
CA ASP A 147 -10.48 6.83 11.72
C ASP A 147 -11.22 5.83 10.85
N ASP A 148 -10.68 4.62 10.67
CA ASP A 148 -11.28 3.54 9.88
C ASP A 148 -12.64 3.13 10.45
N THR A 149 -12.72 3.00 11.77
CA THR A 149 -13.97 2.71 12.48
C THR A 149 -15.01 3.80 12.22
N ALA A 150 -14.61 5.08 12.30
CA ALA A 150 -15.50 6.20 12.01
C ALA A 150 -15.96 6.24 10.55
N ALA A 151 -15.10 5.84 9.61
CA ALA A 151 -15.44 5.76 8.18
C ALA A 151 -16.42 4.64 7.90
N ILE A 152 -16.17 3.45 8.42
CA ILE A 152 -17.06 2.29 8.29
C ILE A 152 -18.44 2.62 8.89
N ALA A 153 -18.48 3.24 10.08
CA ALA A 153 -19.73 3.65 10.71
C ALA A 153 -20.49 4.68 9.85
N ARG A 154 -19.79 5.68 9.29
CA ARG A 154 -20.38 6.67 8.38
C ARG A 154 -20.98 6.02 7.14
N LEU A 155 -20.23 5.16 6.46
CA LEU A 155 -20.68 4.45 5.26
C LEU A 155 -21.92 3.60 5.54
N ARG A 156 -21.94 2.88 6.67
CA ARG A 156 -23.11 2.12 7.11
C ARG A 156 -24.32 3.04 7.38
N GLY A 157 -24.11 4.20 7.99
CA GLY A 157 -25.15 5.20 8.20
C GLY A 157 -25.74 5.73 6.89
N LEU A 158 -24.89 6.01 5.89
CA LEU A 158 -25.31 6.47 4.57
C LEU A 158 -26.14 5.42 3.82
N LEU A 159 -25.77 4.14 3.93
CA LEU A 159 -26.52 3.04 3.32
C LEU A 159 -27.82 2.69 4.08
N ALA A 160 -27.86 2.97 5.38
CA ALA A 160 -29.03 2.68 6.22
C ALA A 160 -30.10 3.77 6.13
N ALA A 161 -29.75 4.99 5.73
CA ALA A 161 -30.72 6.02 5.40
C ALA A 161 -31.35 5.68 4.04
N PRO A 162 -32.57 5.14 3.98
CA PRO A 162 -33.24 4.96 2.70
C PRO A 162 -33.46 6.38 2.16
N ASP A 163 -33.28 6.56 0.85
CA ASP A 163 -33.63 7.80 0.16
C ASP A 163 -35.04 8.25 0.59
N SER A 164 -35.12 9.24 1.49
CA SER A 164 -36.35 9.98 1.76
C SER A 164 -36.59 10.90 0.57
N ARG A 165 -37.00 10.34 -0.57
CA ARG A 165 -37.53 11.08 -1.71
C ARG A 165 -38.78 10.41 -2.27
#